data_AF-A0A5E4HIX1-F1
#
_entry.id   AF-A0A5E4HIX1-F1
#
_cell.length_a   1.000
_cell.length_b   1.000
_cell.length_c   1.000
_cell.angle_alpha   90.00
_cell.angle_beta   90.00
_cell.angle_gamma   90.00
#
_symmetry.space_group_name_H-M   'P 1'
#
loop_
_entity.id
_entity.type
_entity.pdbx_description
1 polymer ?
#
loop_
_entity_poly.entity_id
_entity_poly.type
_entity_poly.pdbx_seq_one_letter_code
_entity_poly.pdbx_strand_id
1 'polypeptide(L)'
;MARKLPQQISAGELRHRVQIVKPATGQQDTMGGVSADNRSQWTVVLACWASVEAWTGSATLAANQFIASASHWITIRHPRTFVPTAQMKVWFRDFTNKDHTFQIEAVLNPTEQNKLLVLVCTEIDDSAAANG
;
A
#
# COMPACT_ATOMS: atom_id res chain seq x y z
N MET A 1 20.70 -7.47 -10.02
CA MET A 1 21.15 -6.93 -8.72
C MET A 1 19.93 -6.82 -7.81
N ALA A 2 19.95 -7.42 -6.62
CA ALA A 2 18.84 -7.31 -5.68
C ALA A 2 18.75 -5.88 -5.14
N ARG A 3 17.54 -5.29 -5.16
CA ARG A 3 17.32 -3.94 -4.64
C ARG A 3 17.57 -3.92 -3.14
N LYS A 4 18.49 -3.07 -2.68
CA LYS A 4 18.70 -2.80 -1.26
C LYS A 4 17.54 -1.95 -0.74
N LEU A 5 16.90 -2.37 0.35
CA LEU A 5 15.86 -1.59 1.00
C LEU A 5 16.43 -0.24 1.47
N PRO A 6 15.69 0.88 1.33
CA PRO A 6 16.17 2.19 1.72
C PRO A 6 16.44 2.24 3.22
N GLN A 7 17.64 2.69 3.62
CA GLN A 7 18.03 2.84 5.03
C GLN A 7 17.90 4.28 5.53
N GLN A 8 17.81 5.25 4.62
CA GLN A 8 17.64 6.67 4.91
C GLN A 8 16.64 7.26 3.91
N ILE A 9 15.94 8.31 4.33
CA ILE A 9 15.03 9.08 3.47
C ILE A 9 15.71 10.41 3.19
N SER A 10 16.03 10.70 1.94
CA SER A 10 16.56 12.00 1.53
C SER A 10 15.46 13.05 1.52
N ALA A 11 15.82 14.33 1.72
CA ALA A 11 14.86 15.42 1.64
C ALA A 11 14.20 15.46 0.25
N GLY A 12 12.87 15.43 0.21
CA GLY A 12 12.10 15.47 -1.04
C GLY A 12 11.85 14.13 -1.72
N GLU A 13 12.17 12.98 -1.10
CA GLU A 13 11.82 11.66 -1.66
C GLU A 13 10.35 11.27 -1.45
N LEU A 14 9.70 11.76 -0.38
CA LEU A 14 8.29 11.49 -0.10
C LEU A 14 7.40 12.53 -0.81
N ARG A 15 7.16 12.34 -2.11
CA ARG A 15 6.46 13.31 -2.98
C ARG A 15 4.97 13.03 -3.17
N HIS A 16 4.51 11.85 -2.76
CA HIS A 16 3.15 11.40 -3.00
C HIS A 16 2.33 11.45 -1.72
N ARG A 17 1.10 11.96 -1.79
CA ARG A 17 0.18 11.91 -0.66
C ARG A 17 -0.65 10.64 -0.75
N VAL A 18 -0.58 9.81 0.29
CA VAL A 18 -1.31 8.53 0.36
C VAL A 18 -2.19 8.49 1.59
N GLN A 19 -3.25 7.69 1.50
CA GLN A 19 -4.18 7.42 2.59
C GLN A 19 -4.20 5.92 2.89
N ILE A 20 -3.84 5.55 4.11
CA ILE A 20 -3.94 4.17 4.59
C ILE A 20 -5.32 3.99 5.19
N VAL A 21 -6.02 2.97 4.72
CA VAL A 21 -7.38 2.64 5.14
C VAL A 21 -7.42 1.26 5.79
N LYS A 22 -8.27 1.13 6.81
CA LYS A 22 -8.58 -0.14 7.48
C LYS A 22 -10.05 -0.50 7.25
N PRO A 23 -10.41 -1.80 7.31
CA PRO A 23 -11.81 -2.19 7.30
C PRO A 23 -12.53 -1.57 8.50
N ALA A 24 -13.70 -0.99 8.26
CA ALA A 24 -14.58 -0.46 9.29
C ALA A 24 -15.16 -1.63 10.09
N THR A 25 -14.88 -1.67 11.39
CA THR A 25 -15.48 -2.65 12.30
C THR A 25 -16.97 -2.33 12.45
N GLY A 26 -17.85 -3.14 11.85
CA GLY A 26 -19.30 -3.07 12.05
C GLY A 26 -20.14 -2.56 10.86
N GLN A 27 -19.56 -2.37 9.68
CA GLN A 27 -20.30 -2.11 8.45
C GLN A 27 -20.44 -3.43 7.66
N GLN A 28 -21.23 -4.37 8.17
CA GLN A 28 -21.68 -5.52 7.38
C GLN A 28 -22.88 -5.09 6.54
N ASP A 29 -22.94 -5.55 5.29
CA ASP A 29 -24.20 -5.44 4.54
C ASP A 29 -25.29 -6.29 5.21
N THR A 30 -26.56 -6.07 4.85
CA THR A 30 -27.72 -6.81 5.37
C THR A 30 -27.64 -8.33 5.10
N MET A 31 -26.71 -8.78 4.26
CA MET A 31 -26.47 -10.18 3.90
C MET A 31 -25.17 -10.76 4.51
N GLY A 32 -24.50 -10.02 5.41
CA GLY A 32 -23.27 -10.46 6.09
C GLY A 32 -22.02 -10.42 5.20
N GLY A 33 -22.10 -9.93 3.97
CA GLY A 33 -21.01 -9.77 3.04
C GLY A 33 -20.12 -8.58 3.41
N VAL A 34 -18.81 -8.79 3.32
CA VAL A 34 -17.82 -7.71 3.30
C VAL A 34 -17.41 -7.56 1.84
N SER A 35 -18.07 -6.67 1.11
CA SER A 35 -17.64 -6.33 -0.24
C SER A 35 -16.31 -5.59 -0.12
N ALA A 36 -15.24 -6.22 -0.59
CA ALA A 36 -13.88 -5.65 -0.57
C ALA A 36 -13.79 -4.27 -1.27
N ASP A 37 -14.81 -3.94 -2.06
CA ASP A 37 -14.87 -2.84 -3.02
C ASP A 37 -15.74 -1.66 -2.54
N ASN A 38 -16.53 -1.83 -1.47
CA ASN A 38 -17.34 -0.72 -0.97
C ASN A 38 -16.49 0.22 -0.11
N ARG A 39 -16.07 1.35 -0.68
CA ARG A 39 -15.31 2.41 0.05
C ARG A 39 -15.98 2.86 1.36
N SER A 40 -17.31 2.71 1.52
CA SER A 40 -18.00 3.04 2.78
C SER A 40 -17.67 2.08 3.92
N GLN A 41 -17.17 0.88 3.61
CA GLN A 41 -16.70 -0.12 4.57
C GLN A 41 -15.22 0.07 4.94
N TRP A 42 -14.55 1.10 4.41
CA TRP A 42 -13.16 1.40 4.73
C TRP A 42 -13.05 2.77 5.41
N THR A 43 -12.21 2.85 6.45
CA THR A 43 -11.97 4.08 7.20
C THR A 43 -10.53 4.52 7.05
N VAL A 44 -10.31 5.81 6.75
CA VAL A 44 -8.98 6.39 6.66
C VAL A 44 -8.37 6.46 8.06
N VAL A 45 -7.26 5.76 8.26
CA VAL A 45 -6.53 5.73 9.53
C VAL A 45 -5.42 6.75 9.54
N LEU A 46 -4.72 6.89 8.41
CA LEU A 46 -3.55 7.75 8.30
C LEU A 46 -3.46 8.35 6.91
N ALA A 47 -3.33 9.67 6.83
CA ALA A 47 -2.92 10.35 5.60
C ALA A 47 -1.48 10.83 5.78
N CYS A 48 -0.57 10.41 4.90
CA CYS A 48 0.85 10.76 5.01
C CYS A 48 1.52 10.93 3.65
N TRP A 49 2.73 11.49 3.68
CA TRP A 49 3.59 11.54 2.51
C TRP A 49 4.35 10.23 2.36
N ALA A 50 4.42 9.74 1.13
CA ALA A 50 5.04 8.50 0.72
C ALA A 50 5.87 8.67 -0.55
N SER A 51 6.79 7.75 -0.78
CA SER A 51 7.37 7.49 -2.09
C SER A 51 6.68 6.26 -2.67
N VAL A 52 6.09 6.39 -3.86
CA VAL A 52 5.39 5.30 -4.56
C VAL A 52 6.23 4.95 -5.77
N GLU A 53 6.68 3.71 -5.83
CA GLU A 53 7.52 3.21 -6.92
C GLU A 53 6.93 1.93 -7.47
N ALA A 54 6.64 1.90 -8.76
CA ALA A 54 6.21 0.70 -9.46
C ALA A 54 7.39 -0.25 -9.67
N TRP A 55 7.14 -1.55 -9.59
CA TRP A 55 8.14 -2.54 -9.96
C TRP A 55 8.39 -2.50 -11.46
N THR A 56 9.62 -2.19 -11.85
CA THR A 56 10.09 -2.45 -13.21
C THR A 56 10.70 -3.85 -13.27
N GLY A 57 10.55 -4.54 -14.41
CA GLY A 57 10.87 -5.97 -14.60
C GLY A 57 12.31 -6.42 -14.31
N SER A 58 13.22 -5.52 -13.90
CA SER A 58 14.55 -5.88 -13.40
C SER A 58 14.57 -6.32 -11.94
N ALA A 59 13.52 -6.03 -11.17
CA ALA A 59 13.43 -6.37 -9.75
C ALA A 59 12.66 -7.67 -9.46
N THR A 60 11.95 -8.23 -10.45
CA THR A 60 11.25 -9.52 -10.37
C THR A 60 12.21 -10.69 -10.12
N LEU A 61 13.41 -10.68 -10.72
CA LEU A 61 14.35 -11.79 -10.61
C LEU A 61 14.81 -12.08 -9.16
N ALA A 62 14.85 -11.06 -8.29
CA ALA A 62 15.23 -11.22 -6.88
C ALA A 62 14.02 -11.45 -5.94
N ALA A 63 12.81 -11.09 -6.38
CA ALA A 63 11.59 -11.15 -5.57
C ALA A 63 10.72 -12.41 -5.82
N ASN A 64 11.04 -13.18 -6.86
CA ASN A 64 10.35 -14.41 -7.26
C ASN A 64 10.28 -15.51 -6.17
N GLN A 65 10.92 -15.34 -5.01
CA GLN A 65 10.85 -16.31 -3.91
C GLN A 65 9.75 -16.01 -2.88
N PHE A 66 9.15 -14.81 -2.83
CA PHE A 66 8.22 -14.49 -1.73
C PHE A 66 6.89 -13.86 -2.14
N ILE A 67 6.78 -13.06 -3.20
CA ILE A 67 5.50 -12.40 -3.53
C ILE A 67 5.36 -12.25 -5.06
N ALA A 68 4.61 -13.17 -5.68
CA ALA A 68 4.45 -13.25 -7.14
C ALA A 68 3.52 -12.16 -7.73
N SER A 69 2.76 -11.46 -6.89
CA SER A 69 1.72 -10.50 -7.31
C SER A 69 2.04 -9.04 -6.98
N ALA A 70 3.00 -8.76 -6.09
CA ALA A 70 3.29 -7.39 -5.71
C ALA A 70 3.67 -6.57 -6.95
N SER A 71 3.23 -5.32 -6.99
CA SER A 71 3.47 -4.44 -8.14
C SER A 71 4.06 -3.09 -7.73
N HIS A 72 3.90 -2.68 -6.47
CA HIS A 72 4.31 -1.37 -5.99
C HIS A 72 5.02 -1.43 -4.65
N TRP A 73 6.06 -0.62 -4.49
CA TRP A 73 6.73 -0.39 -3.21
C TRP A 73 6.37 1.01 -2.75
N ILE A 74 5.73 1.10 -1.60
CA ILE A 74 5.32 2.36 -0.99
C ILE A 74 6.16 2.56 0.27
N THR A 75 7.09 3.51 0.23
CA THR A 75 7.92 3.85 1.39
C THR A 75 7.30 5.00 2.15
N ILE A 76 7.06 4.81 3.43
CA ILE A 76 6.54 5.82 4.35
C ILE A 76 7.48 6.03 5.52
N ARG A 77 7.33 7.18 6.19
CA ARG A 77 7.92 7.35 7.53
C ARG A 77 7.17 6.48 8.53
N HIS A 78 7.89 5.88 9.46
CA HIS A 78 7.26 5.06 10.50
C HIS A 78 6.28 5.92 11.34
N PRO A 79 4.98 5.63 11.34
CA PRO A 79 4.04 6.35 12.17
C PRO A 79 4.24 5.92 13.63
N ARG A 80 4.43 6.87 14.56
CA ARG A 80 4.56 6.52 15.99
C ARG A 80 3.23 6.07 16.61
N THR A 81 2.12 6.48 16.01
CA THR A 81 0.76 6.28 16.51
C THR A 81 0.10 5.00 15.99
N PHE A 82 0.64 4.43 14.91
CA PHE A 82 -0.01 3.34 14.19
C PHE A 82 0.99 2.54 13.37
N VAL A 83 0.85 1.21 13.38
CA VAL A 83 1.64 0.32 12.52
C VAL A 83 0.72 -0.26 11.47
N PRO A 84 0.96 0.02 10.17
CA PRO A 84 0.21 -0.61 9.09
C PRO A 84 0.34 -2.13 9.14
N THR A 85 -0.74 -2.85 8.80
CA THR A 85 -0.76 -4.31 8.71
C THR A 85 -1.18 -4.76 7.31
N ALA A 86 -0.93 -6.03 6.97
CA ALA A 86 -1.27 -6.62 5.66
C ALA A 86 -2.77 -6.72 5.36
N GLN A 87 -3.65 -6.33 6.29
CA GLN A 87 -5.11 -6.32 6.06
C GLN A 87 -5.63 -4.95 5.60
N MET A 88 -4.72 -3.99 5.40
CA MET A 88 -5.04 -2.61 5.07
C MET A 88 -4.80 -2.33 3.59
N LYS A 89 -5.49 -1.30 3.09
CA LYS A 89 -5.31 -0.80 1.73
C LYS A 89 -4.69 0.59 1.77
N VAL A 90 -4.04 0.98 0.68
CA VAL A 90 -3.52 2.32 0.45
C VAL A 90 -4.25 2.92 -0.75
N TRP A 91 -4.89 4.06 -0.53
CA TRP A 91 -5.42 4.88 -1.60
C TRP A 91 -4.40 5.94 -1.99
N PHE A 92 -4.14 6.02 -3.28
CA PHE A 92 -3.25 6.98 -3.90
C PHE A 92 -3.97 7.64 -5.06
N ARG A 93 -3.83 8.95 -5.17
CA ARG A 93 -4.29 9.70 -6.34
C ARG A 93 -3.07 10.19 -7.10
N ASP A 94 -2.99 9.77 -8.35
CA ASP A 94 -1.90 10.18 -9.24
C ASP A 94 -2.10 11.61 -9.78
N PHE A 95 -1.05 12.18 -10.37
CA PHE A 95 -1.08 13.48 -11.05
C PHE A 95 -2.16 13.58 -12.13
N THR A 96 -2.51 12.45 -12.76
CA THR A 96 -3.59 12.34 -13.75
C THR A 96 -4.99 12.39 -13.13
N ASN A 97 -5.12 12.59 -11.82
CA ASN A 97 -6.35 12.49 -11.03
C ASN A 97 -7.03 11.10 -11.06
N LYS A 98 -6.31 10.05 -11.49
CA LYS A 98 -6.77 8.67 -11.36
C LYS A 98 -6.60 8.20 -9.91
N ASP A 99 -7.64 7.56 -9.37
CA ASP A 99 -7.57 6.89 -8.08
C ASP A 99 -6.99 5.47 -8.28
N HIS A 100 -5.98 5.15 -7.49
CA HIS A 100 -5.36 3.84 -7.41
C HIS A 100 -5.57 3.25 -6.02
N THR A 101 -5.90 1.96 -5.97
CA THR A 101 -6.03 1.22 -4.73
C THR A 101 -4.97 0.14 -4.69
N PHE A 102 -4.12 0.20 -3.67
CA PHE A 102 -3.10 -0.80 -3.42
C PHE A 102 -3.47 -1.62 -2.20
N GLN A 103 -3.44 -2.95 -2.31
CA GLN A 103 -3.54 -3.84 -1.17
C GLN A 103 -2.15 -4.11 -0.61
N ILE A 104 -2.00 -3.99 0.71
CA ILE A 104 -0.72 -4.24 1.37
C ILE A 104 -0.55 -5.75 1.55
N GLU A 105 0.47 -6.33 0.92
CA GLU A 105 0.81 -7.75 1.10
C GLU A 105 1.77 -7.94 2.28
N ALA A 106 2.76 -7.05 2.39
CA ALA A 106 3.76 -7.12 3.44
C ALA A 106 4.20 -5.72 3.90
N VAL A 107 4.52 -5.64 5.20
CA VAL A 107 5.09 -4.45 5.83
C VAL A 107 6.48 -4.78 6.30
N LEU A 108 7.48 -4.13 5.70
CA LEU A 108 8.89 -4.37 5.97
C LEU A 108 9.47 -3.19 6.75
N ASN A 109 10.30 -3.49 7.75
CA ASN A 109 11.06 -2.51 8.52
C ASN A 109 12.57 -2.72 8.27
N PRO A 110 13.14 -2.10 7.23
CA PRO A 110 14.49 -2.43 6.75
C PRO A 110 15.62 -2.15 7.73
N THR A 111 15.38 -1.28 8.71
CA THR A 111 16.40 -0.78 9.62
C THR A 111 16.16 -1.21 11.06
N GLU A 112 15.00 -1.80 11.37
CA GLU A 112 14.49 -2.09 12.72
C GLU A 112 14.52 -0.89 13.71
N GLN A 113 14.96 0.29 13.26
CA GLN A 113 15.11 1.52 14.03
C GLN A 113 13.81 2.34 14.07
N ASN A 114 12.70 1.80 13.54
CA ASN A 114 11.39 2.46 13.47
C ASN A 114 11.45 3.87 12.89
N LYS A 115 12.28 4.07 11.86
CA LYS A 115 12.40 5.34 11.13
C LYS A 115 11.55 5.37 9.86
N LEU A 116 11.51 4.24 9.17
CA LEU A 116 10.86 4.09 7.87
C LEU A 116 10.23 2.70 7.75
N LEU A 117 9.16 2.62 6.99
CA LEU A 117 8.48 1.39 6.64
C LEU A 117 8.35 1.29 5.13
N VAL A 118 8.60 0.10 4.60
CA VAL A 118 8.41 -0.22 3.19
C VAL A 118 7.21 -1.14 3.10
N LEU A 119 6.15 -0.66 2.47
CA LEU A 119 4.93 -1.42 2.20
C LEU A 119 5.06 -2.04 0.82
N VAL A 120 5.02 -3.37 0.77
CA VAL A 120 4.95 -4.11 -0.48
C VAL A 120 3.48 -4.29 -0.81
N CYS A 121 3.05 -3.75 -1.94
CA CYS A 121 1.65 -3.68 -2.29
C CYS A 121 1.36 -4.25 -3.68
N THR A 122 0.18 -4.83 -3.82
CA THR A 122 -0.47 -5.25 -5.07
C THR A 122 -1.44 -4.16 -5.52
N GLU A 123 -1.44 -3.82 -6.80
CA GLU A 123 -2.44 -2.90 -7.35
C GLU A 123 -3.73 -3.67 -7.65
N ILE A 124 -4.85 -3.14 -7.20
CA ILE A 124 -6.17 -3.67 -7.50
C ILE A 124 -6.83 -2.71 -8.49
N ASP A 125 -6.92 -3.15 -9.74
CA ASP A 125 -7.70 -2.47 -10.77
C ASP A 125 -9.18 -2.81 -10.60
N ASP A 126 -9.95 -1.81 -10.17
CA ASP A 126 -11.41 -1.90 -9.98
C ASP A 126 -12.17 -2.13 -11.31
N SER A 127 -11.51 -1.93 -12.45
CA SER A 127 -12.09 -2.11 -13.78
C SER A 127 -12.39 -3.57 -14.16
N ALA A 128 -11.98 -4.57 -13.38
CA ALA A 128 -12.25 -5.98 -13.67
C ALA A 128 -13.58 -6.51 -13.09
N ALA A 129 -14.25 -5.77 -12.20
CA ALA A 129 -15.46 -6.25 -11.49
C ALA A 129 -16.79 -5.77 -12.10
N ALA A 130 -16.78 -4.97 -13.17
CA ALA A 130 -18.00 -4.40 -13.77
C ALA A 130 -18.70 -5.29 -14.81
N ASN A 131 -18.26 -6.54 -15.02
CA ASN A 131 -18.90 -7.50 -15.92
C ASN A 131 -19.28 -8.77 -15.15
N GLY A 132 -20.44 -8.72 -14.48
CA GLY A 132 -21.13 -9.86 -13.88
C GLY A 132 -22.63 -9.63 -13.92
#